data_AF-A0A6I1H6W2-F1
#
_entry.id   AF-A0A6I1H6W2-F1
#
_cell.length_a   1.000
_cell.length_b   1.000
_cell.length_c   1.000
_cell.angle_alpha   90.00
_cell.angle_beta   90.00
_cell.angle_gamma   90.00
#
_symmetry.space_group_name_H-M   'P 1'
#
loop_
_entity.id
_entity.type
_entity.pdbx_description
1 polymer ?
#
loop_
_entity_poly.entity_id
_entity_poly.type
_entity_poly.pdbx_seq_one_letter_code
_entity_poly.pdbx_strand_id
1 'polypeptide(L)'
;MFKINSNLFHPERSLFSLPVVQWTFLVFLCIAIALAATIAIIDPAPFSMTSAGLNNAAEYFKIPLAILAIGLTFIGIYGANHRSEQTKKQIERALTQIELSNSQMKITKEQNNFSNFYKHIEEFDKYCNSISTEKLKITQTRQLHRIIFPKANAISGNYEVSADFISDLEKLVNLFLDLSNGFNDENKEKRIGAAFYIQKNVRKFNEKHYFKMSNAGIPGKSHLYGLETFTIHDGGIKKIATDFIYLVSKSDEIISFDLNYSPSRKIKDLSEVDLSLVTQDAELKNPFDLNKLLIK
;
A
#
# COMPACT_ATOMS: atom_id res chain seq x y z
N MET A 1 -15.24 -5.36 -46.05
CA MET A 1 -16.04 -5.22 -44.81
C MET A 1 -17.10 -4.16 -45.08
N PHE A 2 -18.33 -4.56 -45.40
CA PHE A 2 -19.41 -3.60 -45.72
C PHE A 2 -19.83 -2.88 -44.43
N LYS A 3 -19.55 -1.57 -44.35
CA LYS A 3 -20.09 -0.70 -43.29
C LYS A 3 -21.57 -0.47 -43.61
N ILE A 4 -22.43 -1.39 -43.18
CA ILE A 4 -23.88 -1.17 -43.18
C ILE A 4 -24.12 0.02 -42.24
N ASN A 5 -24.74 1.09 -42.73
CA ASN A 5 -25.02 2.29 -41.95
C ASN A 5 -25.63 1.91 -40.59
N SER A 6 -24.95 2.27 -39.50
CA SER A 6 -25.28 1.94 -38.11
C SER A 6 -26.61 2.51 -37.61
N ASN A 7 -27.33 3.22 -38.47
CA ASN A 7 -28.65 3.80 -38.18
C ASN A 7 -29.80 2.80 -38.36
N LEU A 8 -29.56 1.63 -38.98
CA LEU A 8 -30.61 0.63 -39.21
C LEU A 8 -30.84 -0.31 -38.00
N PHE A 9 -29.80 -0.56 -37.21
CA PHE A 9 -29.83 -1.47 -36.06
C PHE A 9 -29.41 -0.74 -34.79
N HIS A 10 -30.37 -0.04 -34.16
CA HIS A 10 -30.13 0.60 -32.87
C HIS A 10 -30.15 -0.46 -31.75
N PRO A 11 -29.04 -0.69 -31.03
CA PRO A 11 -28.96 -1.79 -30.07
C PRO A 11 -29.80 -1.57 -28.81
N GLU A 12 -30.15 -0.32 -28.54
CA GLU A 12 -30.93 0.10 -27.38
C GLU A 12 -32.44 -0.05 -27.60
N ARG A 13 -32.86 -0.28 -28.85
CA ARG A 13 -34.25 -0.50 -29.23
C ARG A 13 -34.56 -1.98 -29.29
N SER A 14 -35.82 -2.36 -29.05
CA SER A 14 -36.28 -3.74 -29.21
C SER A 14 -36.32 -4.13 -30.69
N LEU A 15 -36.09 -5.41 -31.01
CA LEU A 15 -36.01 -5.90 -32.41
C LEU A 15 -37.23 -5.50 -33.25
N PHE A 16 -38.45 -5.69 -32.72
CA PHE A 16 -39.70 -5.38 -33.43
C PHE A 16 -40.01 -3.88 -33.52
N SER A 17 -39.24 -3.03 -32.83
CA SER A 17 -39.34 -1.57 -32.97
C SER A 17 -38.40 -1.01 -34.04
N LEU A 18 -37.56 -1.86 -34.65
CA LEU A 18 -36.70 -1.43 -35.75
C LEU A 18 -37.53 -1.28 -37.04
N PRO A 19 -37.46 -0.12 -37.72
CA PRO A 19 -38.22 0.10 -38.96
C PRO A 19 -37.94 -0.95 -40.03
N VAL A 20 -36.69 -1.42 -40.14
CA VAL A 20 -36.32 -2.47 -41.09
C VAL A 20 -37.10 -3.77 -40.86
N VAL A 21 -37.29 -4.17 -39.60
CA VAL A 21 -38.04 -5.38 -39.24
C VAL A 21 -39.53 -5.20 -39.53
N GLN A 22 -40.09 -4.04 -39.20
CA GLN A 22 -41.49 -3.71 -39.45
C GLN A 22 -41.82 -3.67 -40.95
N TRP A 23 -40.99 -2.99 -41.75
CA TRP A 23 -41.18 -2.92 -43.20
C TRP A 23 -41.04 -4.28 -43.87
N THR A 24 -40.05 -5.09 -43.46
CA THR A 24 -39.91 -6.46 -44.00
C THR A 24 -41.14 -7.30 -43.68
N PHE A 25 -41.64 -7.27 -42.43
CA PHE A 25 -42.86 -7.99 -42.08
C PHE A 25 -44.07 -7.53 -42.92
N LEU A 26 -44.28 -6.21 -43.05
CA LEU A 26 -45.38 -5.65 -43.83
C LEU A 26 -45.31 -6.04 -45.31
N VAL A 27 -44.12 -6.02 -45.92
CA VAL A 27 -43.94 -6.41 -47.33
C VAL A 27 -44.31 -7.88 -47.55
N PHE A 28 -43.79 -8.80 -46.73
CA PHE A 28 -44.12 -10.22 -46.85
C PHE A 28 -45.60 -10.50 -46.55
N LEU A 29 -46.20 -9.76 -45.61
CA LEU A 29 -47.63 -9.85 -45.31
C LEU A 29 -48.50 -9.39 -46.50
N CYS A 30 -48.17 -8.24 -47.12
CA CYS A 30 -48.89 -7.74 -48.28
C CYS A 30 -48.80 -8.69 -49.47
N ILE A 31 -47.63 -9.29 -49.73
CA ILE A 31 -47.45 -10.28 -50.80
C ILE A 31 -48.29 -11.53 -50.51
N ALA A 32 -48.26 -12.04 -49.27
CA ALA A 32 -49.05 -13.21 -48.89
C ALA A 32 -50.55 -12.98 -49.03
N ILE A 33 -51.06 -11.80 -48.63
CA ILE A 33 -52.46 -11.42 -48.77
C ILE A 33 -52.85 -11.30 -50.26
N ALA A 34 -52.01 -10.68 -51.08
CA ALA A 34 -52.26 -10.55 -52.52
C ALA A 34 -52.34 -11.93 -53.21
N LEU A 35 -51.44 -12.86 -52.85
CA LEU A 35 -51.48 -14.23 -53.35
C LEU A 35 -52.71 -14.99 -52.87
N ALA A 36 -53.06 -14.88 -51.59
CA ALA A 36 -54.27 -15.48 -51.03
C ALA A 36 -55.55 -14.98 -51.72
N ALA A 37 -55.65 -13.66 -51.93
CA ALA A 37 -56.78 -13.04 -52.63
C ALA A 37 -56.86 -13.50 -54.09
N THR A 38 -55.73 -13.62 -54.78
CA THR A 38 -55.67 -14.11 -56.16
C THR A 38 -56.17 -15.56 -56.26
N ILE A 39 -55.75 -16.43 -55.34
CA ILE A 39 -56.21 -17.82 -55.27
C ILE A 39 -57.72 -17.88 -55.01
N ALA A 40 -58.23 -17.09 -54.07
CA ALA A 40 -59.65 -17.06 -53.73
C ALA A 40 -60.56 -16.55 -54.87
N ILE A 41 -60.04 -15.68 -55.74
CA ILE A 41 -60.79 -15.19 -56.92
C ILE A 41 -60.79 -16.21 -58.05
N ILE A 42 -59.65 -16.89 -58.29
CA ILE A 42 -59.49 -17.82 -59.41
C ILE A 42 -60.15 -19.18 -59.13
N ASP A 43 -60.01 -19.69 -57.90
CA ASP A 43 -60.56 -20.99 -57.49
C ASP A 43 -61.41 -20.82 -56.21
N PRO A 44 -62.70 -20.41 -56.34
CA PRO A 44 -63.58 -20.21 -55.21
C PRO A 44 -64.02 -21.55 -54.61
N ALA A 45 -63.25 -22.04 -53.64
CA ALA A 45 -63.59 -23.26 -52.92
C ALA A 45 -64.77 -23.05 -51.92
N PRO A 46 -65.70 -24.02 -51.80
CA PRO A 46 -66.76 -23.94 -50.81
C PRO A 46 -66.19 -24.08 -49.40
N PHE A 47 -66.47 -23.10 -48.55
CA PHE A 47 -66.06 -23.14 -47.15
C PHE A 47 -66.71 -24.32 -46.43
N SER A 48 -65.90 -25.22 -45.88
CA SER A 48 -66.36 -26.38 -45.12
C SER A 48 -65.47 -26.58 -43.90
N MET A 49 -66.06 -26.70 -42.70
CA MET A 49 -65.33 -27.02 -41.45
C MET A 49 -65.12 -28.54 -41.26
N THR A 50 -65.13 -29.30 -42.35
CA THR A 50 -64.82 -30.73 -42.34
C THR A 50 -63.31 -30.95 -42.49
N SER A 51 -62.85 -32.17 -42.21
CA SER A 51 -61.44 -32.56 -42.45
C SER A 51 -61.00 -32.33 -43.90
N ALA A 52 -61.91 -32.57 -44.87
CA ALA A 52 -61.66 -32.29 -46.28
C ALA A 52 -61.51 -30.78 -46.56
N GLY A 53 -62.37 -29.94 -45.97
CA GLY A 53 -62.27 -28.49 -46.12
C GLY A 53 -61.01 -27.89 -45.51
N LEU A 54 -60.54 -28.43 -44.38
CA LEU A 54 -59.25 -28.04 -43.79
C LEU A 54 -58.05 -28.47 -44.65
N ASN A 55 -58.09 -29.66 -45.26
CA ASN A 55 -57.04 -30.12 -46.17
C ASN A 55 -56.95 -29.24 -47.42
N ASN A 56 -58.10 -28.90 -48.01
CA ASN A 56 -58.15 -27.99 -49.15
C ASN A 56 -57.63 -26.60 -48.78
N ALA A 57 -57.99 -26.07 -47.60
CA ALA A 57 -57.44 -24.80 -47.12
C ALA A 57 -55.91 -24.87 -46.97
N ALA A 58 -55.36 -25.95 -46.42
CA ALA A 58 -53.92 -26.13 -46.31
C ALA A 58 -53.23 -26.18 -47.69
N GLU A 59 -53.87 -26.80 -48.69
CA GLU A 59 -53.38 -26.86 -50.06
C GLU A 59 -53.39 -25.49 -50.74
N TYR A 60 -54.49 -24.75 -50.63
CA TYR A 60 -54.64 -23.40 -51.21
C TYR A 60 -53.72 -22.37 -50.55
N PHE A 61 -53.58 -22.39 -49.22
CA PHE A 61 -52.75 -21.43 -48.49
C PHE A 61 -51.26 -21.81 -48.42
N LYS A 62 -50.84 -22.93 -49.00
CA LYS A 62 -49.45 -23.39 -48.99
C LYS A 62 -48.46 -22.34 -49.50
N ILE A 63 -48.79 -21.67 -50.60
CA ILE A 63 -47.92 -20.64 -51.22
C ILE A 63 -47.88 -19.36 -50.37
N PRO A 64 -49.02 -18.74 -49.98
CA PRO A 64 -49.02 -17.62 -49.04
C PRO A 64 -48.26 -17.90 -47.74
N LEU A 65 -48.45 -19.09 -47.15
CA LEU A 65 -47.74 -19.50 -45.93
C LEU A 65 -46.23 -19.65 -46.16
N ALA A 66 -45.81 -20.16 -47.32
CA ALA A 66 -44.38 -20.24 -47.66
C ALA A 66 -43.73 -18.85 -47.78
N ILE A 67 -44.43 -17.86 -48.34
CA ILE A 67 -43.95 -16.47 -48.41
C ILE A 67 -43.78 -15.87 -47.00
N LEU A 68 -44.75 -16.09 -46.10
CA LEU A 68 -44.61 -15.67 -44.71
C LEU A 68 -43.44 -16.36 -44.00
N ALA A 69 -43.23 -17.65 -44.26
CA ALA A 69 -42.10 -18.41 -43.71
C ALA A 69 -40.72 -17.85 -44.17
N ILE A 70 -40.62 -17.41 -45.43
CA ILE A 70 -39.43 -16.69 -45.91
C ILE A 70 -39.26 -15.38 -45.15
N GLY A 71 -40.33 -14.61 -44.96
CA GLY A 71 -40.31 -13.37 -44.16
C GLY A 71 -39.81 -13.60 -42.74
N LEU A 72 -40.25 -14.68 -42.08
CA LEU A 72 -39.75 -15.08 -40.76
C LEU A 72 -38.25 -15.39 -40.76
N THR A 73 -37.72 -15.95 -41.86
CA THR A 73 -36.28 -16.24 -42.00
C THR A 73 -35.46 -14.96 -42.05
N PHE A 74 -35.93 -13.93 -42.78
CA PHE A 74 -35.28 -12.60 -42.78
C PHE A 74 -35.31 -11.93 -41.41
N ILE A 75 -36.44 -12.00 -40.69
CA ILE A 75 -36.55 -11.50 -39.32
C ILE A 75 -35.57 -12.23 -38.38
N GLY A 76 -35.38 -13.54 -38.56
CA GLY A 76 -34.38 -14.32 -37.84
C GLY A 76 -32.95 -13.82 -38.06
N ILE A 77 -32.58 -13.51 -39.30
CA ILE A 77 -31.27 -12.93 -39.66
C ILE A 77 -31.10 -11.55 -39.01
N TYR A 78 -32.12 -10.69 -39.07
CA TYR A 78 -32.10 -9.39 -38.40
C TYR A 78 -31.98 -9.49 -36.89
N GLY A 79 -32.64 -10.48 -36.27
CA GLY A 79 -32.53 -10.78 -34.86
C GLY A 79 -31.11 -11.19 -34.45
N ALA A 80 -30.46 -12.04 -35.25
CA ALA A 80 -29.06 -12.42 -35.03
C ALA A 80 -28.12 -11.21 -35.13
N ASN A 81 -28.31 -10.35 -36.13
CA ASN A 81 -27.50 -9.14 -36.31
C ASN A 81 -27.72 -8.12 -35.18
N HIS A 82 -28.97 -7.90 -34.76
CA HIS A 82 -29.30 -6.98 -33.67
C HIS A 82 -28.67 -7.43 -32.34
N ARG A 83 -28.71 -8.74 -32.04
CA ARG A 83 -27.99 -9.29 -30.88
C ARG A 83 -26.49 -9.07 -30.96
N SER A 84 -25.88 -9.24 -32.14
CA SER A 84 -24.45 -8.97 -32.33
C SER A 84 -24.09 -7.50 -32.02
N GLU A 85 -24.88 -6.54 -32.51
CA GLU A 85 -24.66 -5.11 -32.22
C GLU A 85 -24.92 -4.78 -30.74
N GLN A 86 -25.89 -5.43 -30.09
CA GLN A 86 -26.11 -5.32 -28.65
C GLN A 86 -24.92 -5.80 -27.84
N THR A 87 -24.42 -7.00 -28.14
CA THR A 87 -23.25 -7.57 -27.47
C THR A 87 -22.03 -6.68 -27.66
N LYS A 88 -21.81 -6.14 -28.87
CA LYS A 88 -20.71 -5.21 -29.14
C LYS A 88 -20.78 -3.96 -28.24
N LYS A 89 -21.95 -3.31 -28.16
CA LYS A 89 -22.13 -2.14 -27.29
C LYS A 89 -22.00 -2.47 -25.80
N GLN A 90 -22.44 -3.65 -25.36
CA GLN A 90 -22.27 -4.08 -23.97
C GLN A 90 -20.80 -4.26 -23.62
N ILE A 91 -20.02 -4.89 -24.51
CA ILE A 91 -18.57 -5.05 -24.33
C ILE A 91 -17.89 -3.68 -24.27
N GLU A 92 -18.22 -2.77 -25.19
CA GLU A 92 -17.68 -1.42 -25.21
C GLU A 92 -17.93 -0.69 -23.88
N ARG A 93 -19.19 -0.70 -23.39
CA ARG A 93 -19.53 -0.11 -22.09
C ARG A 93 -18.77 -0.75 -20.93
N ALA A 94 -18.63 -2.08 -20.93
CA ALA A 94 -17.88 -2.78 -19.90
C ALA A 94 -16.40 -2.39 -19.89
N LEU A 95 -15.77 -2.28 -21.07
CA LEU A 95 -14.38 -1.84 -21.19
C LEU A 95 -14.20 -0.41 -20.69
N THR A 96 -15.09 0.52 -21.09
CA THR A 96 -15.06 1.89 -20.59
C THR A 96 -15.24 1.95 -19.07
N GLN A 97 -16.11 1.13 -18.50
CA GLN A 97 -16.31 1.08 -17.05
C GLN A 97 -15.08 0.55 -16.31
N ILE A 98 -14.40 -0.46 -16.86
CA ILE A 98 -13.14 -0.99 -16.30
C ILE A 98 -12.05 0.10 -16.31
N GLU A 99 -11.91 0.82 -17.43
CA GLU A 99 -10.93 1.90 -17.56
C GLU A 99 -11.19 3.04 -16.57
N LEU A 100 -12.45 3.47 -16.44
CA LEU A 100 -12.83 4.49 -15.47
C LEU A 100 -12.57 4.03 -14.04
N SER A 101 -12.92 2.78 -13.72
CA SER A 101 -12.69 2.19 -12.40
C SER A 101 -11.20 2.13 -12.05
N ASN A 102 -10.35 1.67 -12.98
CA ASN A 102 -8.90 1.63 -12.79
C ASN A 102 -8.31 3.03 -12.56
N SER A 103 -8.80 4.03 -13.30
CA SER A 103 -8.37 5.42 -13.16
C SER A 103 -8.75 5.99 -11.79
N GLN A 104 -9.98 5.73 -11.33
CA GLN A 104 -10.43 6.13 -9.99
C GLN A 104 -9.63 5.45 -8.89
N MET A 105 -9.39 4.14 -8.99
CA MET A 105 -8.57 3.41 -8.02
C MET A 105 -7.16 3.99 -7.89
N LYS A 106 -6.55 4.40 -9.00
CA LYS A 106 -5.23 5.04 -9.00
C LYS A 106 -5.25 6.37 -8.24
N ILE A 107 -6.21 7.24 -8.54
CA ILE A 107 -6.34 8.56 -7.88
C ILE A 107 -6.58 8.39 -6.37
N THR A 108 -7.50 7.49 -5.99
CA THR A 108 -7.79 7.22 -4.58
C THR A 108 -6.57 6.66 -3.85
N LYS A 109 -5.81 5.76 -4.48
CA LYS A 109 -4.58 5.22 -3.90
C LYS A 109 -3.54 6.33 -3.66
N GLU A 110 -3.34 7.21 -4.64
CA GLU A 110 -2.41 8.35 -4.51
C GLU A 110 -2.83 9.31 -3.39
N GLN A 111 -4.13 9.63 -3.28
CA GLN A 111 -4.66 10.47 -2.21
C GLN A 111 -4.50 9.83 -0.82
N ASN A 112 -4.80 8.53 -0.72
CA ASN A 112 -4.64 7.78 0.52
C ASN A 112 -3.18 7.73 0.95
N ASN A 113 -2.26 7.44 0.03
CA ASN A 113 -0.83 7.40 0.33
C ASN A 113 -0.30 8.79 0.76
N PHE A 114 -0.75 9.85 0.10
CA PHE A 114 -0.43 11.23 0.50
C PHE A 114 -0.93 11.54 1.91
N SER A 115 -2.23 11.32 2.19
CA SER A 115 -2.82 11.60 3.51
C SER A 115 -2.14 10.79 4.62
N ASN A 116 -1.91 9.50 4.37
CA ASN A 116 -1.23 8.62 5.32
C ASN A 116 0.21 9.08 5.60
N PHE A 117 0.94 9.55 4.60
CA PHE A 117 2.32 10.01 4.77
C PHE A 117 2.40 11.21 5.72
N TYR A 118 1.57 12.23 5.52
CA TYR A 118 1.55 13.40 6.42
C TYR A 118 1.06 13.05 7.81
N LYS A 119 0.04 12.19 7.91
CA LYS A 119 -0.45 11.71 9.21
C LYS A 119 0.62 10.93 9.96
N HIS A 120 1.37 10.07 9.28
CA HIS A 120 2.47 9.33 9.90
C HIS A 120 3.57 10.26 10.41
N ILE A 121 3.92 11.31 9.66
CA ILE A 121 4.89 12.31 10.14
C ILE A 121 4.36 13.05 11.38
N GLU A 122 3.10 13.44 11.37
CA GLU A 122 2.47 14.15 12.49
C GLU A 122 2.43 13.29 13.76
N GLU A 123 1.99 12.04 13.64
CA GLU A 123 1.94 11.10 14.77
C GLU A 123 3.35 10.72 15.26
N PHE A 124 4.31 10.57 14.35
CA PHE A 124 5.71 10.36 14.73
C PHE A 124 6.27 11.56 15.49
N ASP A 125 5.92 12.79 15.11
CA ASP A 125 6.35 14.00 15.83
C ASP A 125 5.75 14.07 17.24
N LYS A 126 4.45 13.80 17.39
CA LYS A 126 3.79 13.69 18.70
C LYS A 126 4.44 12.62 19.56
N TYR A 127 4.70 11.45 18.99
CA TYR A 127 5.34 10.34 19.67
C TYR A 127 6.75 10.71 20.16
N CYS A 128 7.60 11.25 19.29
CA CYS A 128 8.93 11.74 19.63
C CYS A 128 8.91 12.80 20.74
N ASN A 129 7.95 13.72 20.71
CA ASN A 129 7.79 14.73 21.75
C ASN A 129 7.36 14.13 23.10
N SER A 130 6.57 13.05 23.09
CA SER A 130 6.13 12.38 24.32
C SER A 130 7.24 11.61 25.06
N ILE A 131 8.23 11.10 24.32
CA ILE A 131 9.36 10.34 24.86
C ILE A 131 10.61 11.20 25.10
N SER A 132 10.66 12.38 24.49
CA SER A 132 11.74 13.36 24.64
C SER A 132 11.78 13.84 26.10
N THR A 133 12.96 13.81 26.70
CA THR A 133 13.16 14.20 28.09
C THR A 133 14.14 15.36 28.18
N GLU A 134 14.34 15.91 29.38
CA GLU A 134 15.42 16.86 29.60
C GLU A 134 16.79 16.28 29.28
N LYS A 135 16.95 14.95 29.46
CA LYS A 135 18.20 14.22 29.22
C LYS A 135 18.45 13.94 27.74
N LEU A 136 17.43 13.59 26.98
CA LEU A 136 17.53 13.32 25.53
C LEU A 136 16.46 14.11 24.78
N LYS A 137 16.91 15.05 23.95
CA LYS A 137 16.05 15.83 23.06
C LYS A 137 16.26 15.44 21.61
N ILE A 138 15.17 15.32 20.86
CA ILE A 138 15.21 15.17 19.40
C ILE A 138 15.19 16.57 18.80
N THR A 139 16.22 16.92 18.04
CA THR A 139 16.39 18.30 17.53
C THR A 139 15.67 18.53 16.20
N GLN A 140 15.54 17.50 15.37
CA GLN A 140 14.94 17.60 14.03
C GLN A 140 14.09 16.36 13.74
N THR A 141 12.90 16.29 14.34
CA THR A 141 12.01 15.12 14.23
C THR A 141 11.69 14.72 12.79
N ARG A 142 11.48 15.70 11.90
CA ARG A 142 11.22 15.43 10.47
C ARG A 142 12.41 14.84 9.73
N GLN A 143 13.63 15.24 10.07
CA GLN A 143 14.81 14.63 9.44
C GLN A 143 15.10 13.26 10.04
N LEU A 144 14.88 13.10 11.35
CA LEU A 144 14.94 11.79 11.99
C LEU A 144 13.93 10.82 11.36
N HIS A 145 12.69 11.26 11.12
CA HIS A 145 11.67 10.48 10.41
C HIS A 145 12.16 10.02 9.04
N ARG A 146 12.80 10.90 8.26
CA ARG A 146 13.37 10.53 6.94
C ARG A 146 14.52 9.53 7.03
N ILE A 147 15.28 9.52 8.13
CA ILE A 147 16.36 8.56 8.33
C ILE A 147 15.81 7.20 8.78
N ILE A 148 14.84 7.20 9.69
CA ILE A 148 14.23 5.98 10.22
C ILE A 148 13.29 5.35 9.20
N PHE A 149 12.54 6.16 8.43
CA PHE A 149 11.56 5.71 7.44
C PHE A 149 11.88 6.27 6.05
N PRO A 150 13.03 5.94 5.45
CA PRO A 150 13.48 6.54 4.19
C PRO A 150 12.57 6.18 3.01
N LYS A 151 11.89 5.04 3.10
CA LYS A 151 10.92 4.59 2.11
C LYS A 151 9.54 5.22 2.30
N ALA A 152 9.27 5.86 3.44
CA ALA A 152 8.00 6.53 3.69
C ALA A 152 7.94 7.77 2.81
N ASN A 153 7.15 7.68 1.75
CA ASN A 153 6.87 8.80 0.89
C ASN A 153 5.40 8.75 0.46
N ALA A 154 4.90 9.87 -0.04
CA ALA A 154 3.51 10.03 -0.47
C ALA A 154 3.10 9.12 -1.64
N ILE A 155 4.04 8.37 -2.24
CA ILE A 155 3.81 7.51 -3.40
C ILE A 155 3.81 6.02 -2.99
N SER A 156 4.77 5.58 -2.18
CA SER A 156 5.01 4.18 -1.83
C SER A 156 4.12 3.67 -0.70
N GLY A 157 3.85 4.50 0.31
CA GLY A 157 3.19 4.09 1.56
C GLY A 157 3.94 3.02 2.36
N ASN A 158 5.26 2.84 2.14
CA ASN A 158 6.08 1.90 2.92
C ASN A 158 6.68 2.61 4.14
N TYR A 159 6.30 2.17 5.34
CA TYR A 159 6.73 2.74 6.62
C TYR A 159 7.68 1.82 7.41
N GLU A 160 8.40 0.92 6.72
CA GLU A 160 9.40 0.06 7.34
C GLU A 160 10.58 0.87 7.88
N VAL A 161 11.09 0.46 9.04
CA VAL A 161 12.33 1.00 9.61
C VAL A 161 13.53 0.73 8.70
N SER A 162 14.40 1.71 8.58
CA SER A 162 15.63 1.68 7.81
C SER A 162 16.62 0.65 8.35
N ALA A 163 17.05 -0.26 7.48
CA ALA A 163 18.16 -1.17 7.79
C ALA A 163 19.45 -0.41 8.13
N ASP A 164 19.67 0.78 7.57
CA ASP A 164 20.85 1.59 7.87
C ASP A 164 20.82 2.11 9.31
N PHE A 165 19.66 2.59 9.78
CA PHE A 165 19.51 3.06 11.16
C PHE A 165 19.73 1.90 12.16
N ILE A 166 19.12 0.75 11.89
CA ILE A 166 19.30 -0.45 12.72
C ILE A 166 20.78 -0.85 12.74
N SER A 167 21.42 -0.90 11.57
CA SER A 167 22.84 -1.25 11.48
C SER A 167 23.75 -0.29 12.24
N ASP A 168 23.46 1.02 12.20
CA ASP A 168 24.23 2.02 12.95
C ASP A 168 24.07 1.84 14.46
N LEU A 169 22.85 1.59 14.93
CA LEU A 169 22.57 1.32 16.34
C LEU A 169 23.26 0.02 16.81
N GLU A 170 23.21 -1.04 15.99
CA GLU A 170 23.88 -2.31 16.29
C GLU A 170 25.40 -2.17 16.32
N LYS A 171 26.00 -1.42 15.38
CA LYS A 171 27.44 -1.12 15.40
C LYS A 171 27.82 -0.37 16.67
N LEU A 172 26.99 0.59 17.09
CA LEU A 172 27.21 1.34 18.32
C LEU A 172 27.12 0.44 19.56
N VAL A 173 26.12 -0.45 19.61
CA VAL A 173 25.95 -1.47 20.67
C VAL A 173 27.14 -2.42 20.72
N ASN A 174 27.56 -2.99 19.59
CA ASN A 174 28.69 -3.92 19.54
C ASN A 174 29.99 -3.23 19.99
N LEU A 175 30.24 -2.01 19.52
CA LEU A 175 31.39 -1.23 19.95
C LEU A 175 31.41 -1.01 21.47
N PHE A 176 30.24 -0.69 22.05
CA PHE A 176 30.13 -0.51 23.49
C PHE A 176 30.44 -1.79 24.25
N LEU A 177 29.87 -2.93 23.83
CA LEU A 177 30.13 -4.23 24.44
C LEU A 177 31.63 -4.60 24.35
N ASP A 178 32.26 -4.41 23.19
CA ASP A 178 33.68 -4.72 22.97
C ASP A 178 34.59 -3.86 23.87
N LEU A 179 34.28 -2.56 23.98
CA LEU A 179 35.06 -1.62 24.78
C LEU A 179 34.72 -1.65 26.28
N SER A 180 33.57 -2.21 26.66
CA SER A 180 33.14 -2.27 28.06
C SER A 180 34.07 -3.08 28.95
N ASN A 181 34.75 -4.09 28.39
CA ASN A 181 35.79 -4.84 29.11
C ASN A 181 36.94 -3.92 29.55
N GLY A 182 37.22 -2.87 28.76
CA GLY A 182 38.22 -1.86 29.08
C GLY A 182 37.89 -1.04 30.33
N PHE A 183 36.63 -1.02 30.78
CA PHE A 183 36.22 -0.36 32.03
C PHE A 183 36.66 -1.11 33.28
N ASN A 184 36.90 -2.41 33.19
CA ASN A 184 37.36 -3.25 34.30
C ASN A 184 38.90 -3.40 34.33
N ASP A 185 39.62 -2.82 33.37
CA ASP A 185 41.09 -2.91 33.33
C ASP A 185 41.71 -2.12 34.47
N GLU A 186 42.74 -2.65 35.13
CA GLU A 186 43.48 -1.98 36.21
C GLU A 186 44.24 -0.73 35.71
N ASN A 187 44.60 -0.69 34.43
CA ASN A 187 45.29 0.43 33.79
C ASN A 187 44.31 1.57 33.48
N LYS A 188 44.53 2.71 34.16
CA LYS A 188 43.75 3.94 34.00
C LYS A 188 43.72 4.47 32.56
N GLU A 189 44.81 4.38 31.81
CA GLU A 189 44.87 4.87 30.42
C GLU A 189 43.97 4.06 29.49
N LYS A 190 43.87 2.74 29.71
CA LYS A 190 42.95 1.90 28.95
C LYS A 190 41.49 2.22 29.26
N ARG A 191 41.16 2.48 30.54
CA ARG A 191 39.82 2.93 30.94
C ARG A 191 39.43 4.25 30.29
N ILE A 192 40.35 5.23 30.29
CA ILE A 192 40.17 6.54 29.65
C ILE A 192 40.00 6.37 28.13
N GLY A 193 40.82 5.52 27.49
CA GLY A 193 40.70 5.23 26.07
C GLY A 193 39.35 4.62 25.70
N ALA A 194 38.88 3.60 26.43
CA ALA A 194 37.56 3.00 26.22
C ALA A 194 36.44 4.04 26.36
N ALA A 195 36.47 4.85 27.42
CA ALA A 195 35.51 5.93 27.65
C ALA A 195 35.50 6.95 26.51
N PHE A 196 36.68 7.37 26.04
CA PHE A 196 36.84 8.29 24.92
C PHE A 196 36.23 7.74 23.62
N TYR A 197 36.55 6.50 23.24
CA TYR A 197 36.04 5.90 22.01
C TYR A 197 34.52 5.71 22.03
N ILE A 198 33.94 5.32 23.17
CA ILE A 198 32.49 5.20 23.33
C ILE A 198 31.83 6.57 23.17
N GLN A 199 32.26 7.58 23.92
CA GLN A 199 31.68 8.92 23.83
C GLN A 199 31.81 9.52 22.41
N LYS A 200 32.94 9.30 21.75
CA LYS A 200 33.17 9.77 20.37
C LYS A 200 32.17 9.17 19.40
N ASN A 201 31.89 7.86 19.50
CA ASN A 201 30.94 7.19 18.62
C ASN A 201 29.48 7.51 18.98
N VAL A 202 29.17 7.67 20.26
CA VAL A 202 27.87 8.20 20.71
C VAL A 202 27.63 9.60 20.14
N ARG A 203 28.64 10.48 20.16
CA ARG A 203 28.53 11.82 19.57
C ARG A 203 28.24 11.75 18.07
N LYS A 204 28.99 10.93 17.33
CA LYS A 204 28.78 10.72 15.89
C LYS A 204 27.37 10.18 15.58
N PHE A 205 26.90 9.20 16.36
CA PHE A 205 25.56 8.66 16.23
C PHE A 205 24.50 9.73 16.50
N ASN A 206 24.66 10.49 17.59
CA ASN A 206 23.74 11.56 17.96
C ASN A 206 23.66 12.67 16.90
N GLU A 207 24.81 13.09 16.36
CA GLU A 207 24.87 14.07 15.27
C GLU A 207 24.19 13.55 14.00
N LYS A 208 24.45 12.29 13.63
CA LYS A 208 23.85 11.65 12.45
C LYS A 208 22.34 11.49 12.58
N HIS A 209 21.84 11.19 13.79
CA HIS A 209 20.44 10.87 14.05
C HIS A 209 19.71 11.96 14.86
N TYR A 210 20.21 13.19 14.84
CA TYR A 210 19.57 14.38 15.43
C TYR A 210 19.21 14.27 16.92
N PHE A 211 19.90 13.42 17.67
CA PHE A 211 19.79 13.33 19.12
C PHE A 211 20.66 14.37 19.80
N LYS A 212 20.14 14.98 20.86
CA LYS A 212 20.87 15.88 21.73
C LYS A 212 20.76 15.39 23.17
N MET A 213 21.83 14.79 23.65
CA MET A 213 21.98 14.45 25.07
C MET A 213 22.34 15.72 25.86
N SER A 214 21.57 16.03 26.89
CA SER A 214 21.85 17.13 27.80
C SER A 214 22.75 16.65 28.93
N ASN A 215 23.94 17.23 29.01
CA ASN A 215 24.81 17.15 30.18
C ASN A 215 24.89 18.51 30.89
N ALA A 216 23.95 19.43 30.62
CA ALA A 216 23.99 20.79 31.11
C ALA A 216 23.96 20.83 32.65
N GLY A 217 24.91 21.55 33.24
CA GLY A 217 24.99 21.74 34.69
C GLY A 217 25.70 20.65 35.48
N ILE A 218 26.18 19.57 34.83
CA ILE A 218 26.96 18.53 35.52
C ILE A 218 28.45 18.89 35.44
N PRO A 219 29.14 19.11 36.57
CA PRO A 219 30.58 19.35 36.56
C PRO A 219 31.30 18.16 35.92
N GLY A 220 32.45 18.42 35.32
CA GLY A 220 33.24 17.37 34.68
C GLY A 220 34.70 17.74 34.58
N LYS A 221 35.55 16.71 34.48
CA LYS A 221 36.99 16.86 34.28
C LYS A 221 37.31 16.63 32.80
N SER A 222 38.02 17.57 32.21
CA SER A 222 38.55 17.42 30.85
C SER A 222 39.75 16.50 30.88
N HIS A 223 39.75 15.51 29.99
CA HIS A 223 40.84 14.57 29.77
C HIS A 223 41.36 14.74 28.35
N LEU A 224 42.68 14.62 28.18
CA LEU A 224 43.32 14.59 26.88
C LEU A 224 43.59 13.12 26.52
N TYR A 225 43.14 12.69 25.34
CA TYR A 225 43.48 11.37 24.81
C TYR A 225 43.96 11.54 23.35
N GLY A 226 45.24 11.30 23.13
CA GLY A 226 45.91 11.69 21.89
C GLY A 226 45.90 13.21 21.72
N LEU A 227 45.23 13.69 20.66
CA LEU A 227 45.11 15.12 20.32
C LEU A 227 43.72 15.71 20.61
N GLU A 228 42.79 14.91 21.13
CA GLU A 228 41.41 15.32 21.37
C GLU A 228 41.15 15.47 22.88
N THR A 229 40.44 16.53 23.26
CA THR A 229 39.93 16.72 24.62
C THR A 229 38.51 16.19 24.73
N PHE A 230 38.21 15.52 25.84
CA PHE A 230 36.86 15.06 26.15
C PHE A 230 36.57 15.23 27.63
N THR A 231 35.30 15.46 27.97
CA THR A 231 34.89 15.70 29.35
C THR A 231 34.24 14.46 29.92
N ILE A 232 34.76 13.99 31.05
CA ILE A 232 34.08 12.98 31.86
C ILE A 232 33.36 13.72 32.99
N HIS A 233 32.04 13.67 32.95
CA HIS A 233 31.19 14.28 33.98
C HIS A 233 31.29 13.53 35.30
N ASP A 234 30.92 14.20 36.39
CA ASP A 234 30.80 13.60 37.72
C ASP A 234 29.91 12.35 37.64
N GLY A 235 30.40 11.23 38.19
CA GLY A 235 29.87 9.88 37.97
C GLY A 235 30.70 9.00 37.02
N GLY A 236 31.74 9.54 36.38
CA GLY A 236 32.82 8.76 35.77
C GLY A 236 32.36 7.80 34.66
N ILE A 237 32.90 6.58 34.69
CA ILE A 237 32.59 5.52 33.71
C ILE A 237 31.12 5.08 33.83
N LYS A 238 30.61 5.03 35.06
CA LYS A 238 29.20 4.69 35.32
C LYS A 238 28.27 5.64 34.58
N LYS A 239 28.52 6.94 34.64
CA LYS A 239 27.70 7.93 33.92
C LYS A 239 27.69 7.66 32.41
N ILE A 240 28.85 7.37 31.83
CA ILE A 240 28.98 7.00 30.41
C ILE A 240 28.14 5.77 30.07
N ALA A 241 28.24 4.70 30.86
CA ALA A 241 27.46 3.48 30.65
C ALA A 241 25.95 3.74 30.77
N THR A 242 25.51 4.48 31.80
CA THR A 242 24.09 4.81 31.99
C THR A 242 23.53 5.72 30.89
N ASP A 243 24.33 6.64 30.36
CA ASP A 243 23.93 7.51 29.26
C ASP A 243 23.86 6.75 27.94
N PHE A 244 24.77 5.79 27.74
CA PHE A 244 24.75 4.88 26.61
C PHE A 244 23.50 4.00 26.60
N ILE A 245 23.24 3.29 27.71
CA ILE A 245 22.07 2.42 27.85
C ILE A 245 20.78 3.22 27.67
N TYR A 246 20.72 4.43 28.24
CA TYR A 246 19.58 5.32 28.07
C TYR A 246 19.36 5.73 26.61
N LEU A 247 20.43 6.03 25.87
CA LEU A 247 20.35 6.34 24.44
C LEU A 247 19.85 5.15 23.63
N VAL A 248 20.36 3.94 23.90
CA VAL A 248 19.92 2.71 23.21
C VAL A 248 18.45 2.43 23.49
N SER A 249 18.05 2.47 24.76
CA SER A 249 16.65 2.27 25.18
C SER A 249 15.70 3.28 24.50
N LYS A 250 16.08 4.56 24.45
CA LYS A 250 15.27 5.57 23.76
C LYS A 250 15.27 5.42 22.24
N SER A 251 16.39 4.99 21.65
CA SER A 251 16.45 4.72 20.21
C SER A 251 15.55 3.54 19.83
N ASP A 252 15.55 2.50 20.65
CA ASP A 252 14.69 1.30 20.54
C ASP A 252 13.19 1.68 20.67
N GLU A 253 12.85 2.51 21.66
CA GLU A 253 11.49 3.03 21.85
C GLU A 253 11.03 3.88 20.64
N ILE A 254 11.91 4.67 20.02
CA ILE A 254 11.59 5.47 18.83
C ILE A 254 11.25 4.58 17.63
N ILE A 255 12.09 3.58 17.34
CA ILE A 255 11.90 2.70 16.19
C ILE A 255 10.75 1.71 16.38
N SER A 256 10.39 1.44 17.63
CA SER A 256 9.16 0.69 17.99
C SER A 256 7.86 1.42 17.61
N PHE A 257 7.94 2.64 17.07
CA PHE A 257 6.82 3.27 16.38
C PHE A 257 6.30 2.43 15.20
N ASP A 258 7.18 1.65 14.54
CA ASP A 258 6.76 0.61 13.60
C ASP A 258 6.39 -0.66 14.36
N LEU A 259 5.13 -1.06 14.28
CA LEU A 259 4.61 -2.26 14.96
C LEU A 259 5.24 -3.57 14.44
N ASN A 260 5.87 -3.55 13.26
CA ASN A 260 6.54 -4.72 12.70
C ASN A 260 8.03 -4.79 13.08
N TYR A 261 8.56 -3.76 13.73
CA TYR A 261 9.93 -3.76 14.20
C TYR A 261 10.12 -4.79 15.33
N SER A 262 11.21 -5.56 15.25
CA SER A 262 11.66 -6.43 16.33
C SER A 262 13.13 -6.14 16.61
N PRO A 263 13.49 -5.77 17.85
CA PRO A 263 14.88 -5.50 18.19
C PRO A 263 15.72 -6.76 18.12
N SER A 264 17.00 -6.57 17.79
CA SER A 264 17.97 -7.65 17.93
C SER A 264 18.19 -7.96 19.41
N ARG A 265 18.57 -9.20 19.71
CA ARG A 265 18.76 -9.67 21.09
C ARG A 265 19.65 -8.73 21.91
N LYS A 266 20.74 -8.24 21.33
CA LYS A 266 21.68 -7.33 22.01
C LYS A 266 21.07 -5.97 22.35
N ILE A 267 20.26 -5.41 21.45
CA ILE A 267 19.56 -4.14 21.70
C ILE A 267 18.56 -4.34 22.84
N LYS A 268 17.78 -5.43 22.77
CA LYS A 268 16.78 -5.79 23.79
C LYS A 268 17.42 -6.01 25.17
N ASP A 269 18.48 -6.82 25.22
CA ASP A 269 19.20 -7.12 26.46
C ASP A 269 19.73 -5.83 27.11
N LEU A 270 20.19 -4.86 26.30
CA LEU A 270 20.65 -3.55 26.79
C LEU A 270 19.51 -2.59 27.15
N SER A 271 18.41 -2.58 26.41
CA SER A 271 17.28 -1.67 26.67
C SER A 271 16.49 -2.04 27.93
N GLU A 272 16.56 -3.30 28.35
CA GLU A 272 15.91 -3.83 29.56
C GLU A 272 16.80 -3.77 30.82
N VAL A 273 18.04 -3.27 30.72
CA VAL A 273 18.94 -3.15 31.89
C VAL A 273 18.36 -2.18 32.91
N ASP A 274 18.19 -2.66 34.13
CA ASP A 274 17.76 -1.83 35.26
C ASP A 274 18.90 -0.92 35.72
N LEU A 275 18.84 0.33 35.29
CA LEU A 275 19.82 1.37 35.63
C LEU A 275 19.90 1.66 37.13
N SER A 276 18.90 1.28 37.93
CA SER A 276 18.91 1.47 39.39
C SER A 276 19.89 0.54 40.10
N LEU A 277 20.22 -0.61 39.48
CA LEU A 277 21.17 -1.59 40.03
C LEU A 277 22.63 -1.14 39.92
N VAL A 278 22.90 -0.05 39.18
CA VAL A 278 24.22 0.54 39.05
C VAL A 278 24.53 1.37 40.32
N THR A 279 24.86 0.71 41.43
CA THR A 279 24.90 1.33 42.77
C THR A 279 26.24 1.89 43.24
N GLN A 280 27.36 1.72 42.51
CA GLN A 280 28.66 2.24 42.96
C GLN A 280 29.11 3.49 42.22
N ASP A 281 29.68 4.46 42.94
CA ASP A 281 30.45 5.57 42.36
C ASP A 281 31.77 5.03 41.82
N ALA A 282 31.74 4.55 40.57
CA ALA A 282 32.95 4.26 39.82
C ALA A 282 33.58 5.60 39.39
N GLU A 283 34.28 6.26 40.32
CA GLU A 283 35.33 7.20 39.91
C GLU A 283 36.24 6.46 38.89
N LEU A 284 36.82 7.17 37.93
CA LEU A 284 37.81 6.61 36.98
C LEU A 284 38.96 5.82 37.63
N LYS A 285 39.11 5.89 38.95
CA LYS A 285 40.07 5.13 39.74
C LYS A 285 39.68 3.66 39.89
N ASN A 286 38.39 3.32 39.91
CA ASN A 286 37.92 1.98 40.22
C ASN A 286 37.45 1.23 38.96
N PRO A 287 37.79 -0.06 38.82
CA PRO A 287 37.25 -0.92 37.77
C PRO A 287 35.72 -1.00 37.81
N PHE A 288 35.07 -1.05 36.65
CA PHE A 288 33.63 -1.20 36.52
C PHE A 288 33.31 -2.38 35.58
N ASP A 289 32.59 -3.37 36.10
CA ASP A 289 32.25 -4.59 35.36
C ASP A 289 30.83 -4.51 34.81
N LEU A 290 30.74 -4.26 33.50
CA LEU A 290 29.47 -4.16 32.78
C LEU A 290 28.71 -5.49 32.73
N ASN A 291 29.41 -6.64 32.78
CA ASN A 291 28.76 -7.94 32.68
C ASN A 291 27.83 -8.19 33.87
N LYS A 292 28.13 -7.61 35.04
CA LYS A 292 27.25 -7.66 36.21
C LYS A 292 25.89 -6.99 35.99
N LEU A 293 25.78 -6.11 35.00
CA LEU A 293 24.53 -5.42 34.64
C LEU A 293 23.76 -6.15 33.54
N LEU A 294 24.44 -7.00 32.76
CA LEU A 294 23.88 -7.75 31.64
C LEU A 294 23.39 -9.15 32.02
N ILE A 295 23.76 -9.66 33.20
CA ILE A 295 23.32 -10.99 33.67
C ILE A 295 21.91 -10.88 34.25
N LYS A 296 20.91 -11.17 33.41
CA LYS A 296 19.60 -11.72 33.78
C LYS A 296 19.34 -12.97 32.93
#